data_AF-A0AAX2QTM9-F1
#
_entry.id   AF-A0AAX2QTM9-F1
#
_cell.length_a   1.000
_cell.length_b   1.000
_cell.length_c   1.000
_cell.angle_alpha   90.00
_cell.angle_beta   90.00
_cell.angle_gamma   90.00
#
_symmetry.space_group_name_H-M   'P 1'
#
loop_
_entity.id
_entity.type
_entity.pdbx_description
1 polymer ?
#
loop_
_entity_poly.entity_id
_entity_poly.type
_entity_poly.pdbx_seq_one_letter_code
_entity_poly.pdbx_strand_id
1 'polypeptide(L)'
;MAILTTDVVGYSRMMEADEEGTLASLSRLQEEILKPRILKSGGRTIKVMGDGLLSIFDSPAVAISTALQVQHLLASEAVGASGTDALRIRIGINYAEVMITQDDVFGDGVNVAARLEQYALPDGICISETTHDILPEELQRLFVDGGLLHLKNISRPVRAWHWPRTPTIVQSIRTVVAVLPFQSADEAANEFLVDGFTEDIISGLARFRSLSVIAVSSAFAFRDRSEGLKEVGRKLAANYLVTGNMRRSGDEVRITVRMIQADTERLVWSEKYQRQAADIFGIQDEIVKMIVANLVGQIESCDYRESLRRPPASLAAYEYYLRGLVHLRGYEPDDNVKAVEMFEAAVAGDGGFALAHAHLALARIAVGGYANAPEAVLRDGIALARHAVKLDEGEAGAHRVLGLAHLYLKDFDNSEREFRLAYKLNSSDAHALVQLGGLLARRNRVEEALPLVEEGMRLNPYPPHWYHAVLGNLLYFKGDYEQALAALKQLPNPGKYTSTRMIACLSMAGRSREAAALAKSVRENHPDLTIGEFLARGIVVETAEQTEKFRQGLLGTGLPE
;
A
#
# COMPACT_ATOMS: atom_id res chain seq x y z
N MET A 1 10.57 -3.79 38.60
CA MET A 1 9.61 -2.69 38.88
C MET A 1 8.79 -2.41 37.64
N ALA A 2 7.58 -1.91 37.81
CA ALA A 2 6.78 -1.43 36.70
C ALA A 2 7.18 0.00 36.36
N ILE A 3 7.52 0.22 35.09
CA ILE A 3 7.96 1.50 34.55
C ILE A 3 6.81 2.03 33.72
N LEU A 4 6.32 3.21 34.05
CA LEU A 4 5.24 3.89 33.36
C LEU A 4 5.81 5.14 32.71
N THR A 5 5.56 5.29 31.42
CA THR A 5 5.89 6.52 30.67
C THR A 5 4.64 7.09 30.05
N THR A 6 4.58 8.42 29.95
CA THR A 6 3.48 9.15 29.32
C THR A 6 3.99 10.11 28.27
N ASP A 7 3.15 10.45 27.31
CA ASP A 7 3.39 11.45 26.25
C ASP A 7 2.09 12.19 25.92
N VAL A 8 2.16 13.46 25.52
CA VAL A 8 1.00 14.27 25.18
C VAL A 8 0.77 14.26 23.66
N VAL A 9 -0.40 13.80 23.25
CA VAL A 9 -0.74 13.63 21.84
C VAL A 9 -0.76 14.98 21.11
N GLY A 10 0.20 15.16 20.21
CA GLY A 10 0.26 16.35 19.34
C GLY A 10 0.84 17.59 20.02
N TYR A 11 1.63 17.43 21.09
CA TYR A 11 2.19 18.52 21.88
C TYR A 11 2.88 19.61 21.04
N SER A 12 3.78 19.25 20.11
CA SER A 12 4.51 20.24 19.30
C SER A 12 3.58 21.13 18.46
N ARG A 13 2.49 20.60 17.91
CA ARG A 13 1.49 21.36 17.15
C ARG A 13 0.72 22.32 18.05
N MET A 14 0.40 21.90 19.27
CA MET A 14 -0.30 22.76 20.24
C MET A 14 0.60 23.91 20.69
N MET A 15 1.89 23.64 20.91
CA MET A 15 2.90 24.66 21.20
C MET A 15 3.05 25.69 20.07
N GLU A 16 2.99 25.27 18.80
CA GLU A 16 3.03 26.20 17.65
C GLU A 16 1.76 27.06 17.52
N ALA A 17 0.61 26.53 17.93
CA ALA A 17 -0.68 27.22 17.80
C ALA A 17 -0.98 28.17 18.97
N ASP A 18 -0.65 27.75 20.19
CA ASP A 18 -0.85 28.50 21.43
C ASP A 18 0.15 28.03 22.50
N GLU A 19 1.32 28.66 22.53
CA GLU A 19 2.40 28.32 23.45
C GLU A 19 1.98 28.49 24.93
N GLU A 20 1.33 29.60 25.27
CA GLU A 20 0.97 29.94 26.65
C GLU A 20 -0.15 29.03 27.19
N GLY A 21 -1.21 28.82 26.40
CA GLY A 21 -2.30 27.92 26.76
C GLY A 21 -1.88 26.46 26.83
N THR A 22 -0.99 26.02 25.94
CA THR A 22 -0.45 24.65 25.95
C THR A 22 0.42 24.39 27.16
N LEU A 23 1.30 25.33 27.53
CA LEU A 23 2.13 25.21 28.73
C LEU A 23 1.30 25.21 30.02
N ALA A 24 0.26 26.04 30.12
CA ALA A 24 -0.65 26.03 31.26
C ALA A 24 -1.39 24.69 31.39
N SER A 25 -1.88 24.15 30.27
CA SER A 25 -2.58 22.87 30.21
C SER A 25 -1.64 21.70 30.56
N LEU A 26 -0.39 21.73 30.07
CA LEU A 26 0.63 20.73 30.40
C LEU A 26 0.99 20.78 31.89
N SER A 27 1.22 21.97 32.44
CA SER A 27 1.53 22.14 33.86
C SER A 27 0.40 21.60 34.73
N ARG A 28 -0.86 21.85 34.37
CA ARG A 28 -2.03 21.30 35.06
C ARG A 28 -2.07 19.77 34.97
N LEU A 29 -1.88 19.22 33.78
CA LEU A 29 -1.81 17.76 33.58
C LEU A 29 -0.71 17.12 34.44
N GLN A 30 0.48 17.71 34.49
CA GLN A 30 1.60 17.13 35.24
C GLN A 30 1.42 17.30 36.76
N GLU A 31 1.12 18.51 37.24
CA GLU A 31 1.11 18.84 38.68
C GLU A 31 -0.21 18.51 39.40
N GLU A 32 -1.35 18.67 38.72
CA GLU A 32 -2.66 18.46 39.33
C GLU A 32 -3.22 17.06 39.04
N ILE A 33 -2.85 16.49 37.89
CA ILE A 33 -3.44 15.22 37.43
C ILE A 33 -2.50 14.03 37.64
N LEU A 34 -1.33 14.02 37.01
CA LEU A 34 -0.46 12.86 36.97
C LEU A 34 0.30 12.65 38.27
N LYS A 35 1.12 13.61 38.71
CA LYS A 35 1.96 13.48 39.91
C LYS A 35 1.16 13.11 41.17
N PRO A 36 0.01 13.75 41.48
CA PRO A 36 -0.76 13.40 42.67
C PRO A 36 -1.32 11.97 42.63
N ARG A 37 -1.75 11.49 41.46
CA ARG A 37 -2.28 10.13 41.30
C ARG A 37 -1.19 9.08 41.42
N ILE A 38 -0.05 9.31 40.76
CA ILE A 38 1.14 8.45 40.87
C ILE A 38 1.54 8.32 42.33
N LEU A 39 1.68 9.44 43.04
CA LEU A 39 2.05 9.45 44.46
C LEU A 39 1.02 8.77 45.35
N LYS A 40 -0.28 9.07 45.15
CA LYS A 40 -1.38 8.47 45.95
C LYS A 40 -1.45 6.95 45.81
N SER A 41 -1.10 6.43 44.63
CA SER A 41 -1.02 4.99 44.37
C SER A 41 0.29 4.35 44.84
N GLY A 42 1.20 5.09 45.49
CA GLY A 42 2.50 4.59 45.94
C GLY A 42 3.56 4.50 44.85
N GLY A 43 3.32 5.11 43.68
CA GLY A 43 4.32 5.27 42.64
C GLY A 43 5.23 6.47 42.90
N ARG A 44 6.36 6.51 42.18
CA ARG A 44 7.34 7.60 42.24
C ARG A 44 7.61 8.14 40.85
N THR A 45 7.43 9.45 40.66
CA THR A 45 7.89 10.14 39.45
C THR A 45 9.39 10.35 39.54
N ILE A 46 10.11 9.90 38.51
CA ILE A 46 11.57 9.98 38.42
C ILE A 46 11.96 11.28 37.75
N LYS A 47 11.41 11.54 36.56
CA LYS A 47 11.70 12.75 35.81
C LYS A 47 10.58 13.12 34.84
N VAL A 48 10.58 14.39 34.48
CA VAL A 48 9.77 14.93 33.38
C VAL A 48 10.60 14.82 32.10
N MET A 49 9.98 14.32 31.02
CA MET A 49 10.60 14.13 29.71
C MET A 49 9.89 15.00 28.68
N GLY A 50 10.17 16.30 28.68
CA GLY A 50 9.43 17.26 27.84
C GLY A 50 7.97 17.35 28.29
N ASP A 51 7.05 16.91 27.45
CA ASP A 51 5.62 16.82 27.71
C ASP A 51 5.21 15.53 28.45
N GLY A 52 6.11 14.56 28.56
CA GLY A 52 5.91 13.29 29.23
C GLY A 52 6.39 13.20 30.68
N LEU A 53 6.01 12.13 31.37
CA LEU A 53 6.53 11.73 32.68
C LEU A 53 7.08 10.31 32.64
N LEU A 54 8.20 10.10 33.35
CA LEU A 54 8.69 8.76 33.68
C LEU A 54 8.46 8.49 35.16
N SER A 55 7.74 7.40 35.45
CA SER A 55 7.37 7.00 36.81
C SER A 55 7.57 5.50 37.02
N ILE A 56 7.79 5.12 38.27
CA ILE A 56 7.98 3.72 38.67
C ILE A 56 7.01 3.30 39.77
N PHE A 57 6.67 2.01 39.78
CA PHE A 57 5.83 1.38 40.79
C PHE A 57 6.42 0.02 41.18
N ASP A 58 6.24 -0.37 42.43
CA ASP A 58 6.63 -1.70 42.91
C ASP A 58 5.78 -2.81 42.28
N SER A 59 4.51 -2.50 41.98
CA SER A 59 3.53 -3.44 41.44
C SER A 59 3.01 -3.03 40.05
N PRO A 60 3.03 -3.95 39.06
CA PRO A 60 2.45 -3.71 37.73
C PRO A 60 0.93 -3.52 37.79
N ALA A 61 0.23 -4.23 38.68
CA ALA A 61 -1.21 -4.08 38.87
C ALA A 61 -1.57 -2.68 39.39
N VAL A 62 -0.73 -2.11 40.26
CA VAL A 62 -0.90 -0.75 40.76
C VAL A 62 -0.66 0.26 39.64
N ALA A 63 0.45 0.13 38.90
CA ALA A 63 0.77 1.01 37.77
C ALA A 63 -0.36 1.07 36.73
N ILE A 64 -0.91 -0.09 36.35
CA ILE A 64 -2.04 -0.18 35.41
C ILE A 64 -3.30 0.42 36.00
N SER A 65 -3.61 0.14 37.27
CA SER A 65 -4.79 0.74 37.93
C SER A 65 -4.70 2.26 37.95
N THR A 66 -3.52 2.81 38.24
CA THR A 66 -3.26 4.26 38.19
C THR A 66 -3.42 4.81 36.78
N ALA A 67 -2.85 4.14 35.78
CA ALA A 67 -2.98 4.55 34.37
C ALA A 67 -4.44 4.57 33.91
N LEU A 68 -5.22 3.55 34.26
CA LEU A 68 -6.66 3.50 33.98
C LEU A 68 -7.40 4.65 34.65
N GLN A 69 -7.11 4.94 35.93
CA GLN A 69 -7.72 6.07 36.65
C GLN A 69 -7.40 7.42 36.01
N VAL A 70 -6.18 7.60 35.52
CA VAL A 70 -5.78 8.80 34.78
C VAL A 70 -6.60 8.93 33.50
N GLN A 71 -6.65 7.87 32.67
CA GLN A 71 -7.39 7.91 31.39
C GLN A 71 -8.89 8.16 31.60
N HIS A 72 -9.51 7.57 32.63
CA HIS A 72 -10.93 7.81 32.94
C HIS A 72 -11.19 9.25 33.39
N LEU A 73 -10.28 9.84 34.18
CA LEU A 73 -10.44 11.26 34.56
C LEU A 73 -10.37 12.16 33.33
N LEU A 74 -9.33 12.00 32.51
CA LEU A 74 -9.15 12.84 31.32
C LEU A 74 -10.35 12.72 30.38
N ALA A 75 -10.89 11.51 30.20
CA ALA A 75 -12.12 11.30 29.46
C ALA A 75 -13.34 12.02 30.07
N SER A 76 -13.47 12.05 31.40
CA SER A 76 -14.56 12.76 32.09
C SER A 76 -14.47 14.29 31.96
N GLU A 77 -13.25 14.85 31.94
CA GLU A 77 -13.04 16.29 31.74
C GLU A 77 -13.31 16.70 30.28
N ALA A 78 -12.98 15.83 29.32
CA ALA A 78 -13.22 16.08 27.89
C ALA A 78 -14.72 16.17 27.52
N VAL A 79 -15.61 15.47 28.23
CA VAL A 79 -17.07 15.50 27.99
C VAL A 79 -17.71 16.82 28.44
N GLY A 80 -17.09 17.55 29.38
CA GLY A 80 -17.58 18.83 29.89
C GLY A 80 -17.02 20.06 29.17
N ALA A 81 -16.02 19.90 28.31
CA ALA A 81 -15.33 20.99 27.63
C ALA A 81 -15.86 21.20 26.21
N SER A 82 -16.37 22.40 25.91
CA SER A 82 -16.72 22.81 24.55
C SER A 82 -15.48 23.29 23.78
N GLY A 83 -14.77 22.36 23.14
CA GLY A 83 -13.70 22.66 22.15
C GLY A 83 -12.25 22.52 22.65
N THR A 84 -11.41 21.93 21.78
CA THR A 84 -9.93 21.98 21.61
C THR A 84 -8.93 21.93 22.77
N ASP A 85 -9.31 22.02 24.05
CA ASP A 85 -8.34 22.21 25.14
C ASP A 85 -8.02 20.96 25.98
N ALA A 86 -8.69 19.82 25.74
CA ALA A 86 -8.44 18.62 26.52
C ALA A 86 -7.18 17.89 26.01
N LEU A 87 -6.09 17.97 26.78
CA LEU A 87 -4.87 17.20 26.51
C LEU A 87 -5.16 15.70 26.61
N ARG A 88 -4.75 14.98 25.56
CA ARG A 88 -4.85 13.52 25.45
C ARG A 88 -3.48 12.92 25.66
N ILE A 89 -3.40 11.79 26.35
CA ILE A 89 -2.12 11.14 26.65
C ILE A 89 -2.05 9.70 26.17
N ARG A 90 -0.83 9.28 25.84
CA ARG A 90 -0.46 7.88 25.64
C ARG A 90 0.28 7.38 26.86
N ILE A 91 0.12 6.08 27.17
CA ILE A 91 0.79 5.46 28.31
C ILE A 91 1.43 4.14 27.88
N GLY A 92 2.72 3.97 28.17
CA GLY A 92 3.45 2.73 28.00
C GLY A 92 3.86 2.16 29.36
N ILE A 93 3.64 0.87 29.58
CA ILE A 93 4.03 0.20 30.83
C ILE A 93 4.84 -1.07 30.55
N ASN A 94 5.99 -1.19 31.20
CA ASN A 94 6.80 -2.40 31.16
C ASN A 94 7.30 -2.79 32.55
N TYR A 95 7.26 -4.07 32.88
CA TYR A 95 7.81 -4.64 34.10
C TYR A 95 9.17 -5.28 33.82
N ALA A 96 10.22 -4.72 34.43
CA ALA A 96 11.58 -5.19 34.26
C ALA A 96 12.45 -4.87 35.48
N GLU A 97 13.63 -5.49 35.55
CA GLU A 97 14.68 -5.05 36.46
C GLU A 97 15.24 -3.70 36.00
N VAL A 98 15.42 -2.79 36.96
CA VAL A 98 15.95 -1.45 36.72
C VAL A 98 16.89 -1.06 37.84
N MET A 99 17.92 -0.27 37.51
CA MET A 99 18.79 0.36 38.48
C MET A 99 18.28 1.78 38.75
N ILE A 100 18.01 2.06 40.02
CA ILE A 100 17.52 3.37 40.46
C ILE A 100 18.66 4.14 41.10
N THR A 101 18.88 5.35 40.63
CA THR A 101 19.77 6.35 41.24
C THR A 101 18.92 7.43 41.91
N GLN A 102 19.55 8.42 42.57
CA GLN A 102 18.80 9.48 43.23
C GLN A 102 17.93 10.29 42.25
N ASP A 103 18.37 10.45 40.99
CA ASP A 103 17.73 11.34 40.00
C ASP A 103 17.32 10.63 38.69
N ASP A 104 17.65 9.34 38.50
CA ASP A 104 17.35 8.65 37.23
C ASP A 104 17.17 7.13 37.39
N VAL A 105 16.56 6.51 36.38
CA VAL A 105 16.34 5.06 36.28
C VAL A 105 16.92 4.53 34.98
N PHE A 106 17.75 3.50 35.10
CA PHE A 106 18.47 2.90 33.99
C PHE A 106 18.09 1.42 33.81
N GLY A 107 18.05 0.99 32.55
CA GLY A 107 17.83 -0.40 32.16
C GLY A 107 17.10 -0.50 30.83
N ASP A 108 17.27 -1.62 30.13
CA ASP A 108 16.59 -1.88 28.85
C ASP A 108 15.07 -1.81 28.99
N GLY A 109 14.55 -2.15 30.17
CA GLY A 109 13.13 -2.08 30.48
C GLY A 109 12.53 -0.67 30.38
N VAL A 110 13.34 0.39 30.61
CA VAL A 110 12.91 1.78 30.48
C VAL A 110 12.71 2.13 29.01
N ASN A 111 13.64 1.70 28.16
CA ASN A 111 13.53 1.87 26.71
C ASN A 111 12.31 1.11 26.16
N VAL A 112 12.05 -0.11 26.65
CA VAL A 112 10.85 -0.86 26.25
C VAL A 112 9.58 -0.12 26.64
N ALA A 113 9.46 0.39 27.88
CA ALA A 113 8.30 1.18 28.30
C ALA A 113 8.11 2.41 27.40
N ALA A 114 9.18 3.19 27.18
CA ALA A 114 9.16 4.38 26.35
C ALA A 114 8.73 4.10 24.91
N ARG A 115 9.10 2.93 24.37
CA ARG A 115 8.67 2.53 23.03
C ARG A 115 7.22 2.02 23.01
N LEU A 116 6.78 1.28 24.02
CA LEU A 116 5.39 0.82 24.10
C LEU A 116 4.41 2.01 24.14
N GLU A 117 4.75 3.09 24.85
CA GLU A 117 3.98 4.33 24.85
C GLU A 117 3.70 4.83 23.43
N GLN A 118 4.72 4.85 22.56
CA GLN A 118 4.59 5.30 21.17
C GLN A 118 3.59 4.46 20.37
N TYR A 119 3.40 3.18 20.73
CA TYR A 119 2.42 2.27 20.13
C TYR A 119 1.05 2.32 20.80
N ALA A 120 0.88 3.03 21.92
CA ALA A 120 -0.43 3.26 22.49
C ALA A 120 -1.25 4.20 21.60
N LEU A 121 -2.55 3.91 21.46
CA LEU A 121 -3.49 4.84 20.84
C LEU A 121 -3.60 6.11 21.71
N PRO A 122 -4.03 7.25 21.14
CA PRO A 122 -4.48 8.38 21.95
C PRO A 122 -5.53 7.95 22.99
N ASP A 123 -5.34 8.34 24.25
CA ASP A 123 -6.10 7.88 25.44
C ASP A 123 -5.95 6.38 25.76
N GLY A 124 -4.94 5.73 25.17
CA GLY A 124 -4.68 4.31 25.30
C GLY A 124 -3.54 3.98 26.25
N ILE A 125 -3.46 2.69 26.59
CA ILE A 125 -2.37 2.09 27.36
C ILE A 125 -1.82 0.92 26.56
N CYS A 126 -0.50 0.84 26.40
CA CYS A 126 0.20 -0.28 25.79
C CYS A 126 1.15 -0.93 26.80
N ILE A 127 1.11 -2.26 26.94
CA ILE A 127 1.92 -3.02 27.89
C ILE A 127 2.63 -4.18 27.20
N SER A 128 3.78 -4.61 27.73
CA SER A 128 4.47 -5.82 27.26
C SER A 128 3.74 -7.09 27.70
N GLU A 129 3.95 -8.19 26.98
CA GLU A 129 3.50 -9.53 27.39
C GLU A 129 3.99 -9.91 28.78
N THR A 130 5.26 -9.65 29.10
CA THR A 130 5.80 -9.86 30.45
C THR A 130 5.07 -9.09 31.54
N THR A 131 4.49 -7.93 31.19
CA THR A 131 3.68 -7.13 32.13
C THR A 131 2.26 -7.65 32.20
N HIS A 132 1.68 -8.09 31.08
CA HIS A 132 0.33 -8.67 31.01
C HIS A 132 0.25 -9.99 31.80
N ASP A 133 1.21 -10.89 31.61
CA ASP A 133 1.23 -12.23 32.20
C ASP A 133 1.20 -12.24 33.74
N ILE A 134 1.76 -11.20 34.35
CA ILE A 134 1.86 -11.07 35.81
C ILE A 134 0.68 -10.31 36.45
N LEU A 135 -0.28 -9.83 35.66
CA LEU A 135 -1.46 -9.15 36.19
C LEU A 135 -2.50 -10.13 36.75
N PRO A 136 -3.35 -9.68 37.68
CA PRO A 136 -4.58 -10.39 38.00
C PRO A 136 -5.48 -10.56 36.77
N GLU A 137 -6.20 -11.69 36.68
CA GLU A 137 -7.07 -12.04 35.54
C GLU A 137 -8.09 -10.92 35.22
N GLU A 138 -8.62 -10.25 36.25
CA GLU A 138 -9.54 -9.13 36.09
C GLU A 138 -8.96 -7.98 35.26
N LEU A 139 -7.68 -7.65 35.47
CA LEU A 139 -6.96 -6.63 34.71
C LEU A 139 -6.47 -7.17 33.37
N GLN A 140 -6.00 -8.42 33.30
CA GLN A 140 -5.59 -9.04 32.02
C GLN A 140 -6.71 -8.99 30.99
N ARG A 141 -7.94 -9.27 31.42
CA ARG A 141 -9.15 -9.24 30.58
C ARG A 141 -9.50 -7.84 30.07
N LEU A 142 -8.89 -6.77 30.57
CA LEU A 142 -9.10 -5.42 30.02
C LEU A 142 -8.26 -5.15 28.77
N PHE A 143 -7.23 -5.96 28.50
CA PHE A 143 -6.33 -5.74 27.37
C PHE A 143 -6.62 -6.71 26.21
N VAL A 144 -6.26 -6.29 25.00
CA VAL A 144 -6.31 -7.10 23.77
C VAL A 144 -4.90 -7.33 23.23
N ASP A 145 -4.67 -8.51 22.63
CA ASP A 145 -3.37 -8.89 22.04
C ASP A 145 -3.07 -8.07 20.78
N GLY A 146 -1.91 -7.41 20.76
CA GLY A 146 -1.42 -6.57 19.66
C GLY A 146 -0.37 -7.18 18.78
N GLY A 147 -0.02 -8.44 19.01
CA GLY A 147 1.00 -9.14 18.27
C GLY A 147 2.41 -8.66 18.61
N LEU A 148 3.36 -9.06 17.76
CA LEU A 148 4.79 -8.85 17.97
C LEU A 148 5.24 -7.50 17.39
N LEU A 149 5.78 -6.64 18.26
CA LEU A 149 6.38 -5.36 17.89
C LEU A 149 7.91 -5.47 17.81
N HIS A 150 8.49 -4.96 16.73
CA HIS A 150 9.95 -4.81 16.59
C HIS A 150 10.34 -3.39 17.03
N LEU A 151 10.72 -3.26 18.31
CA LEU A 151 11.04 -1.96 18.89
C LEU A 151 12.45 -1.50 18.47
N LYS A 152 12.60 -0.20 18.17
CA LYS A 152 13.90 0.40 17.82
C LYS A 152 14.91 0.15 18.94
N ASN A 153 16.08 -0.36 18.59
CA ASN A 153 17.19 -0.69 19.51
C ASN A 153 16.88 -1.80 20.54
N ILE A 154 15.86 -2.64 20.29
CA ILE A 154 15.60 -3.86 21.07
C ILE A 154 15.73 -5.06 20.14
N SER A 155 16.67 -5.96 20.44
CA SER A 155 17.06 -7.06 19.55
C SER A 155 15.99 -8.13 19.40
N ARG A 156 15.10 -8.28 20.39
CA ARG A 156 14.02 -9.28 20.40
C ARG A 156 12.67 -8.61 20.21
N PRO A 157 11.77 -9.18 19.40
CA PRO A 157 10.42 -8.65 19.30
C PRO A 157 9.70 -8.75 20.65
N VAL A 158 8.93 -7.72 20.98
CA VAL A 158 8.13 -7.63 22.21
C VAL A 158 6.67 -7.78 21.82
N ARG A 159 5.99 -8.78 22.37
CA ARG A 159 4.55 -8.93 22.20
C ARG A 159 3.83 -7.88 23.05
N ALA A 160 2.90 -7.14 22.46
CA ALA A 160 2.24 -6.00 23.09
C ALA A 160 0.76 -6.25 23.32
N TRP A 161 0.20 -5.60 24.34
CA TRP A 161 -1.21 -5.67 24.72
C TRP A 161 -1.77 -4.26 24.92
N HIS A 162 -2.98 -3.99 24.44
CA HIS A 162 -3.53 -2.63 24.43
C HIS A 162 -4.88 -2.51 25.16
N TRP A 163 -5.11 -1.33 25.73
CA TRP A 163 -6.38 -0.90 26.34
C TRP A 163 -6.79 0.49 25.79
N PRO A 164 -8.10 0.79 25.59
CA PRO A 164 -9.29 -0.02 25.89
C PRO A 164 -9.52 -1.22 24.95
N ARG A 165 -10.39 -2.18 25.37
CA ARG A 165 -10.97 -3.23 24.50
C ARG A 165 -11.98 -2.62 23.52
N THR A 166 -11.55 -1.73 22.66
CA THR A 166 -12.32 -1.34 21.47
C THR A 166 -11.78 -2.22 20.33
N PRO A 167 -12.64 -2.69 19.41
CA PRO A 167 -12.38 -3.93 18.68
C PRO A 167 -11.13 -3.78 17.82
N THR A 168 -10.25 -4.76 17.95
CA THR A 168 -9.01 -4.93 17.18
C THR A 168 -7.97 -3.86 17.48
N ILE A 169 -6.88 -4.28 18.13
CA ILE A 169 -5.58 -3.89 17.60
C ILE A 169 -5.59 -4.43 16.20
N VAL A 170 -5.97 -3.56 15.28
CA VAL A 170 -5.78 -3.92 13.91
C VAL A 170 -4.28 -4.07 13.77
N GLN A 171 -3.83 -5.23 13.30
CA GLN A 171 -2.71 -5.26 12.36
C GLN A 171 -2.89 -4.05 11.45
N SER A 172 -2.23 -2.91 11.69
CA SER A 172 -2.38 -1.67 10.93
C SER A 172 -3.58 -1.69 9.98
N ILE A 173 -4.79 -1.24 10.36
CA ILE A 173 -5.74 -0.82 9.32
C ILE A 173 -5.03 0.42 8.83
N ARG A 174 -4.12 0.20 7.88
CA ARG A 174 -3.53 1.21 7.06
C ARG A 174 -4.73 1.96 6.56
N THR A 175 -4.83 3.23 6.94
CA THR A 175 -5.94 4.07 6.56
C THR A 175 -6.16 3.90 5.06
N VAL A 176 -7.32 3.38 4.68
CA VAL A 176 -7.62 3.08 3.29
C VAL A 176 -8.09 4.36 2.63
N VAL A 177 -7.34 4.82 1.64
CA VAL A 177 -7.62 6.06 0.91
C VAL A 177 -7.90 5.71 -0.54
N ALA A 178 -9.00 6.22 -1.08
CA ALA A 178 -9.24 6.22 -2.51
C ALA A 178 -9.23 7.65 -3.05
N VAL A 179 -8.45 7.88 -4.09
CA VAL A 179 -8.45 9.15 -4.83
C VAL A 179 -9.31 8.94 -6.07
N LEU A 180 -10.49 9.53 -6.10
CA LEU A 180 -11.40 9.41 -7.23
C LEU A 180 -10.92 10.29 -8.40
N PRO A 181 -11.26 9.94 -9.65
CA PRO A 181 -10.95 10.74 -10.82
C PRO A 181 -11.33 12.20 -10.60
N PHE A 182 -10.35 13.08 -10.76
CA PHE A 182 -10.61 14.51 -10.75
C PHE A 182 -11.50 14.86 -11.93
N GLN A 183 -12.40 15.80 -11.73
CA GLN A 183 -13.33 16.24 -12.78
C GLN A 183 -12.76 17.47 -13.50
N SER A 184 -12.91 17.51 -14.82
CA SER A 184 -12.67 18.72 -15.61
C SER A 184 -13.98 19.29 -16.13
N ALA A 185 -14.03 20.62 -16.25
CA ALA A 185 -15.14 21.33 -16.88
C ALA A 185 -14.82 21.74 -18.33
N ASP A 186 -13.61 21.45 -18.82
CA ASP A 186 -13.10 21.88 -20.14
C ASP A 186 -13.08 20.69 -21.15
N GLU A 187 -12.66 20.96 -22.40
CA GLU A 187 -12.63 20.01 -23.53
C GLU A 187 -11.89 18.69 -23.23
N ALA A 188 -12.28 17.61 -23.93
CA ALA A 188 -11.69 16.26 -23.85
C ALA A 188 -10.15 16.22 -23.99
N ALA A 189 -9.56 17.24 -24.63
CA ALA A 189 -8.11 17.40 -24.77
C ALA A 189 -7.37 17.61 -23.43
N ASN A 190 -8.06 17.86 -22.31
CA ASN A 190 -7.43 17.96 -20.98
C ASN A 190 -7.68 16.71 -20.12
N GLU A 191 -8.48 15.75 -20.59
CA GLU A 191 -8.89 14.61 -19.76
C GLU A 191 -7.71 13.71 -19.39
N PHE A 192 -6.78 13.46 -20.32
CA PHE A 192 -5.57 12.71 -20.03
C PHE A 192 -4.70 13.39 -18.97
N LEU A 193 -4.63 14.72 -18.96
CA LEU A 193 -3.84 15.49 -17.97
C LEU A 193 -4.47 15.37 -16.59
N VAL A 194 -5.80 15.48 -16.49
CA VAL A 194 -6.55 15.35 -15.22
C VAL A 194 -6.44 13.93 -14.67
N ASP A 195 -6.52 12.93 -15.56
CA ASP A 195 -6.37 11.52 -15.23
C ASP A 195 -4.95 11.22 -14.75
N GLY A 196 -3.95 11.70 -15.48
CA GLY A 196 -2.54 11.60 -15.13
C GLY A 196 -2.26 12.20 -13.75
N PHE A 197 -2.78 13.40 -13.49
CA PHE A 197 -2.66 14.06 -12.19
C PHE A 197 -3.29 13.25 -11.05
N THR A 198 -4.46 12.64 -11.29
CA THR A 198 -5.11 11.77 -10.30
C THR A 198 -4.25 10.53 -10.01
N GLU A 199 -3.78 9.86 -11.07
CA GLU A 199 -2.92 8.68 -10.97
C GLU A 199 -1.60 8.97 -10.26
N ASP A 200 -1.05 10.17 -10.45
CA ASP A 200 0.17 10.64 -9.84
C ASP A 200 -0.01 10.93 -8.33
N ILE A 201 -1.17 11.45 -7.90
CA ILE A 201 -1.51 11.54 -6.47
C ILE A 201 -1.62 10.14 -5.86
N ILE A 202 -2.31 9.20 -6.52
CA ILE A 202 -2.44 7.81 -6.06
C ILE A 202 -1.05 7.18 -5.87
N SER A 203 -0.19 7.33 -6.88
CA SER A 203 1.18 6.80 -6.86
C SER A 203 2.05 7.44 -5.78
N GLY A 204 1.89 8.74 -5.54
CA GLY A 204 2.57 9.45 -4.45
C GLY A 204 2.14 8.95 -3.07
N LEU A 205 0.83 8.75 -2.86
CA LEU A 205 0.30 8.24 -1.59
C LEU A 205 0.68 6.78 -1.33
N ALA A 206 0.76 5.94 -2.37
CA ALA A 206 1.00 4.51 -2.25
C ALA A 206 2.39 4.15 -1.65
N ARG A 207 3.33 5.10 -1.72
CA ARG A 207 4.68 4.99 -1.13
C ARG A 207 4.66 4.99 0.39
N PHE A 208 3.66 5.63 1.00
CA PHE A 208 3.55 5.73 2.45
C PHE A 208 3.01 4.43 3.05
N ARG A 209 3.85 3.71 3.79
CA ARG A 209 3.52 2.40 4.39
C ARG A 209 2.43 2.48 5.46
N SER A 210 2.15 3.65 5.98
CA SER A 210 1.04 3.91 6.91
C SER A 210 -0.32 3.93 6.22
N LEU A 211 -0.36 4.08 4.89
CA LEU A 211 -1.58 4.15 4.08
C LEU A 211 -1.79 2.87 3.26
N SER A 212 -3.06 2.55 3.01
CA SER A 212 -3.48 1.58 2.00
C SER A 212 -4.16 2.39 0.91
N VAL A 213 -3.58 2.44 -0.27
CA VAL A 213 -4.14 3.26 -1.35
C VAL A 213 -4.86 2.38 -2.35
N ILE A 214 -6.11 2.70 -2.64
CA ILE A 214 -6.89 2.03 -3.68
C ILE A 214 -6.29 2.34 -5.05
N ALA A 215 -6.07 1.30 -5.84
CA ALA A 215 -5.43 1.38 -7.15
C ALA A 215 -6.26 2.20 -8.15
N VAL A 216 -5.53 2.82 -9.09
CA VAL A 216 -6.06 3.70 -10.14
C VAL A 216 -7.25 3.08 -10.89
N SER A 217 -7.12 1.83 -11.37
CA SER A 217 -8.20 1.19 -12.13
C SER A 217 -9.51 1.05 -11.32
N SER A 218 -9.40 0.77 -10.03
CA SER A 218 -10.57 0.68 -9.14
C SER A 218 -11.19 2.04 -8.87
N ALA A 219 -10.39 3.07 -8.64
CA ALA A 219 -10.92 4.42 -8.47
C ALA A 219 -11.63 4.92 -9.74
N PHE A 220 -11.06 4.62 -10.90
CA PHE A 220 -11.57 5.07 -12.21
C PHE A 220 -12.87 4.38 -12.63
N ALA A 221 -13.17 3.20 -12.09
CA ALA A 221 -14.48 2.57 -12.24
C ALA A 221 -15.65 3.43 -11.73
N PHE A 222 -15.37 4.48 -10.92
CA PHE A 222 -16.35 5.41 -10.37
C PHE A 222 -16.28 6.83 -10.96
N ARG A 223 -15.73 6.99 -12.18
CA ARG A 223 -15.69 8.27 -12.92
C ARG A 223 -17.10 8.86 -13.09
N ASP A 224 -17.99 8.12 -13.76
CA ASP A 224 -19.35 8.54 -14.12
C ASP A 224 -20.39 8.09 -13.08
N ARG A 225 -20.01 8.13 -11.81
CA ARG A 225 -20.83 7.62 -10.71
C ARG A 225 -22.23 8.28 -10.69
N SER A 226 -23.26 7.44 -10.67
CA SER A 226 -24.64 7.84 -10.35
C SER A 226 -24.95 7.71 -8.85
N GLU A 227 -24.06 7.05 -8.11
CA GLU A 227 -24.21 6.70 -6.69
C GLU A 227 -23.56 7.74 -5.77
N GLY A 228 -24.04 7.84 -4.52
CA GLY A 228 -23.49 8.73 -3.49
C GLY A 228 -22.09 8.33 -3.01
N LEU A 229 -21.33 9.27 -2.44
CA LEU A 229 -19.93 9.06 -2.04
C LEU A 229 -19.79 7.97 -0.96
N LYS A 230 -20.75 7.88 -0.05
CA LYS A 230 -20.79 6.81 0.96
C LYS A 230 -20.81 5.41 0.34
N GLU A 231 -21.57 5.24 -0.73
CA GLU A 231 -21.67 3.95 -1.42
C GLU A 231 -20.37 3.60 -2.15
N VAL A 232 -19.76 4.59 -2.81
CA VAL A 232 -18.43 4.44 -3.43
C VAL A 232 -17.39 4.02 -2.39
N GLY A 233 -17.37 4.70 -1.24
CA GLY A 233 -16.47 4.37 -0.13
C GLY A 233 -16.67 2.94 0.38
N ARG A 234 -17.93 2.49 0.50
CA ARG A 234 -18.25 1.11 0.88
C ARG A 234 -17.75 0.09 -0.15
N LYS A 235 -18.00 0.31 -1.44
CA LYS A 235 -17.58 -0.59 -2.53
C LYS A 235 -16.06 -0.69 -2.66
N LEU A 236 -15.35 0.42 -2.42
CA LEU A 236 -13.89 0.47 -2.41
C LEU A 236 -13.27 0.06 -1.06
N ALA A 237 -14.10 -0.22 -0.04
CA ALA A 237 -13.65 -0.43 1.33
C ALA A 237 -12.71 0.69 1.85
N ALA A 238 -12.94 1.92 1.39
CA ALA A 238 -12.13 3.09 1.72
C ALA A 238 -12.63 3.80 2.98
N ASN A 239 -11.72 4.20 3.86
CA ASN A 239 -12.04 5.05 5.02
C ASN A 239 -12.19 6.52 4.61
N TYR A 240 -11.39 6.95 3.64
CA TYR A 240 -11.39 8.32 3.12
C TYR A 240 -11.43 8.35 1.61
N LEU A 241 -12.17 9.32 1.08
CA LEU A 241 -12.24 9.63 -0.34
C LEU A 241 -11.61 10.98 -0.59
N VAL A 242 -10.69 11.04 -1.54
CA VAL A 242 -10.14 12.28 -2.08
C VAL A 242 -10.83 12.55 -3.41
N THR A 243 -11.42 13.73 -3.54
CA THR A 243 -12.11 14.17 -4.75
C THR A 243 -11.58 15.54 -5.14
N GLY A 244 -11.67 15.88 -6.42
CA GLY A 244 -11.26 17.20 -6.84
C GLY A 244 -11.76 17.60 -8.21
N ASN A 245 -11.55 18.86 -8.52
CA ASN A 245 -11.75 19.39 -9.85
C ASN A 245 -10.45 20.06 -10.33
N MET A 246 -10.22 20.00 -11.63
CA MET A 246 -9.12 20.67 -12.29
C MET A 246 -9.66 21.45 -13.49
N ARG A 247 -9.27 22.72 -13.59
CA ARG A 247 -9.57 23.57 -14.73
C ARG A 247 -8.29 24.18 -15.26
N ARG A 248 -8.10 24.20 -16.58
CA ARG A 248 -6.94 24.81 -17.23
C ARG A 248 -7.40 25.91 -18.17
N SER A 249 -6.86 27.11 -17.98
CA SER A 249 -7.15 28.27 -18.83
C SER A 249 -5.84 28.85 -19.34
N GLY A 250 -5.44 28.44 -20.55
CA GLY A 250 -4.13 28.76 -21.11
C GLY A 250 -3.02 28.13 -20.27
N ASP A 251 -2.14 28.97 -19.72
CA ASP A 251 -1.01 28.57 -18.89
C ASP A 251 -1.33 28.54 -17.38
N GLU A 252 -2.57 28.81 -16.97
CA GLU A 252 -2.96 28.72 -15.56
C GLU A 252 -3.78 27.45 -15.28
N VAL A 253 -3.47 26.78 -14.17
CA VAL A 253 -4.24 25.63 -13.66
C VAL A 253 -4.84 25.98 -12.30
N ARG A 254 -6.14 25.68 -12.16
CA ARG A 254 -6.89 25.80 -10.92
C ARG A 254 -7.34 24.43 -10.47
N ILE A 255 -7.00 24.06 -9.24
CA ILE A 255 -7.31 22.75 -8.67
C ILE A 255 -8.04 22.94 -7.34
N THR A 256 -9.17 22.29 -7.16
CA THR A 256 -9.80 22.17 -5.83
C THR A 256 -9.72 20.72 -5.39
N VAL A 257 -9.23 20.47 -4.18
CA VAL A 257 -9.14 19.13 -3.60
C VAL A 257 -9.97 19.09 -2.34
N ARG A 258 -10.63 17.95 -2.11
CA ARG A 258 -11.42 17.68 -0.91
C ARG A 258 -11.12 16.29 -0.41
N MET A 259 -10.92 16.17 0.89
CA MET A 259 -10.85 14.90 1.61
C MET A 259 -12.12 14.71 2.43
N ILE A 260 -12.76 13.56 2.27
CA ILE A 260 -14.06 13.23 2.84
C ILE A 260 -13.96 11.91 3.57
N GLN A 261 -14.53 11.83 4.78
CA GLN A 261 -14.68 10.57 5.51
C GLN A 261 -15.83 9.76 4.89
N ALA A 262 -15.55 8.54 4.43
CA ALA A 262 -16.46 7.79 3.58
C ALA A 262 -17.78 7.36 4.26
N ASP A 263 -17.73 7.01 5.54
CA ASP A 263 -18.88 6.48 6.30
C ASP A 263 -19.95 7.53 6.64
N THR A 264 -19.51 8.76 6.85
CA THR A 264 -20.26 9.90 7.37
C THR A 264 -20.43 11.01 6.34
N GLU A 265 -19.73 10.93 5.20
CA GLU A 265 -19.62 11.98 4.18
C GLU A 265 -19.12 13.33 4.74
N ARG A 266 -18.48 13.31 5.91
CA ARG A 266 -17.96 14.51 6.55
C ARG A 266 -16.72 15.02 5.81
N LEU A 267 -16.73 16.30 5.44
CA LEU A 267 -15.55 16.98 4.90
C LEU A 267 -14.47 17.07 6.00
N VAL A 268 -13.31 16.48 5.75
CA VAL A 268 -12.14 16.54 6.63
C VAL A 268 -11.32 17.78 6.33
N TRP A 269 -11.06 18.03 5.04
CA TRP A 269 -10.23 19.12 4.56
C TRP A 269 -10.59 19.48 3.12
N SER A 270 -10.43 20.75 2.75
CA SER A 270 -10.59 21.25 1.39
C SER A 270 -9.59 22.36 1.13
N GLU A 271 -8.97 22.35 -0.05
CA GLU A 271 -7.97 23.35 -0.44
C GLU A 271 -8.12 23.73 -1.90
N LYS A 272 -7.64 24.93 -2.24
CA LYS A 272 -7.69 25.47 -3.60
C LYS A 272 -6.32 25.98 -4.02
N TYR A 273 -5.85 25.47 -5.15
CA TYR A 273 -4.60 25.85 -5.79
C TYR A 273 -4.87 26.65 -7.06
N GLN A 274 -4.07 27.69 -7.29
CA GLN A 274 -4.09 28.50 -8.51
C GLN A 274 -2.64 28.91 -8.83
N ARG A 275 -2.07 28.29 -9.87
CA ARG A 275 -0.66 28.42 -10.25
C ARG A 275 -0.49 28.29 -11.77
N GLN A 276 0.73 28.53 -12.25
CA GLN A 276 1.09 28.25 -13.63
C GLN A 276 1.09 26.74 -13.88
N ALA A 277 0.76 26.32 -15.11
CA ALA A 277 0.67 24.92 -15.50
C ALA A 277 2.02 24.20 -15.35
N ALA A 278 3.13 24.92 -15.51
CA ALA A 278 4.47 24.40 -15.27
C ALA A 278 4.72 23.98 -13.80
N ASP A 279 3.97 24.54 -12.85
CA ASP A 279 4.10 24.23 -11.41
C ASP A 279 3.22 23.05 -10.98
N ILE A 280 2.53 22.36 -11.90
CA ILE A 280 1.54 21.32 -11.59
C ILE A 280 2.12 20.19 -10.71
N PHE A 281 3.38 19.82 -10.92
CA PHE A 281 4.07 18.80 -10.12
C PHE A 281 4.28 19.25 -8.67
N GLY A 282 4.55 20.54 -8.44
CA GLY A 282 4.66 21.09 -7.09
C GLY A 282 3.33 21.04 -6.35
N ILE A 283 2.21 21.29 -7.06
CA ILE A 283 0.86 21.17 -6.49
C ILE A 283 0.55 19.73 -6.09
N GLN A 284 0.90 18.76 -6.95
CA GLN A 284 0.74 17.33 -6.65
C GLN A 284 1.47 16.95 -5.35
N ASP A 285 2.74 17.33 -5.23
CA ASP A 285 3.55 17.04 -4.04
C ASP A 285 2.94 17.65 -2.77
N GLU A 286 2.41 18.86 -2.88
CA GLU A 286 1.72 19.55 -1.79
C GLU A 286 0.43 18.85 -1.39
N ILE A 287 -0.38 18.40 -2.35
CA ILE A 287 -1.60 17.63 -2.08
C ILE A 287 -1.28 16.30 -1.39
N VAL A 288 -0.28 15.56 -1.87
CA VAL A 288 0.16 14.31 -1.25
C VAL A 288 0.61 14.56 0.19
N LYS A 289 1.46 15.57 0.42
CA LYS A 289 1.87 15.99 1.78
C LYS A 289 0.67 16.27 2.67
N MET A 290 -0.28 17.07 2.19
CA MET A 290 -1.45 17.48 2.98
C MET A 290 -2.35 16.30 3.32
N ILE A 291 -2.58 15.39 2.38
CA ILE A 291 -3.36 14.17 2.61
C ILE A 291 -2.69 13.31 3.68
N VAL A 292 -1.39 13.04 3.57
CA VAL A 292 -0.68 12.22 4.54
C VAL A 292 -0.64 12.90 5.91
N ALA A 293 -0.40 14.21 5.97
CA ALA A 293 -0.39 14.99 7.22
C ALA A 293 -1.74 14.93 7.94
N ASN A 294 -2.86 15.03 7.21
CA ASN A 294 -4.20 14.94 7.79
C ASN A 294 -4.57 13.53 8.29
N LEU A 295 -4.04 12.48 7.67
CA LEU A 295 -4.40 11.09 8.01
C LEU A 295 -3.49 10.42 9.02
N VAL A 296 -2.18 10.64 8.90
CA VAL A 296 -1.16 9.94 9.66
C VAL A 296 -0.61 10.82 10.78
N GLY A 297 -0.80 12.15 10.70
CA GLY A 297 -0.35 13.12 11.68
C GLY A 297 1.17 13.39 11.60
N GLN A 298 2.00 12.36 11.80
CA GLN A 298 3.46 12.47 11.70
C GLN A 298 3.97 11.88 10.38
N ILE A 299 4.65 12.70 9.58
CA ILE A 299 5.53 12.24 8.51
C ILE A 299 6.95 12.44 9.02
N GLU A 300 7.71 11.37 9.22
CA GLU A 300 9.15 11.54 9.45
C GLU A 300 9.76 12.20 8.22
N SER A 301 10.56 13.26 8.41
CA SER A 301 11.15 14.02 7.29
C SER A 301 12.02 13.16 6.34
N CYS A 302 12.53 12.02 6.83
CA CYS A 302 13.23 10.99 6.06
C CYS A 302 12.27 10.17 5.18
N ASP A 303 11.16 9.68 5.73
CA ASP A 303 10.12 8.97 4.96
C ASP A 303 9.58 9.84 3.82
N TYR A 304 9.47 11.15 4.04
CA TYR A 304 9.05 12.09 3.01
C TYR A 304 10.09 12.28 1.89
N ARG A 305 11.35 12.54 2.24
CA ARG A 305 12.43 12.78 1.27
C ARG A 305 12.79 11.55 0.45
N GLU A 306 12.76 10.37 1.06
CA GLU A 306 12.96 9.10 0.35
C GLU A 306 11.76 8.74 -0.56
N SER A 307 10.57 9.29 -0.27
CA SER A 307 9.36 9.08 -1.09
C SER A 307 9.22 10.07 -2.25
N LEU A 308 10.02 11.15 -2.31
CA LEU A 308 9.95 12.12 -3.39
C LEU A 308 10.56 11.56 -4.67
N ARG A 309 9.72 11.48 -5.71
CA ARG A 309 10.16 11.16 -7.07
C ARG A 309 10.90 12.34 -7.67
N ARG A 310 11.73 12.09 -8.69
CA ARG A 310 12.11 13.16 -9.63
C ARG A 310 10.92 13.50 -10.54
N PRO A 311 10.31 14.70 -10.42
CA PRO A 311 9.25 15.09 -11.34
C PRO A 311 9.83 15.28 -12.75
N PRO A 312 8.99 15.17 -13.80
CA PRO A 312 9.39 15.52 -15.16
C PRO A 312 9.83 16.98 -15.23
N ALA A 313 10.85 17.28 -16.04
CA ALA A 313 11.34 18.64 -16.26
C ALA A 313 10.46 19.43 -17.26
N SER A 314 9.59 18.74 -18.00
CA SER A 314 8.78 19.32 -19.08
C SER A 314 7.33 18.84 -19.01
N LEU A 315 6.39 19.79 -18.96
CA LEU A 315 4.96 19.50 -19.04
C LEU A 315 4.60 18.84 -20.39
N ALA A 316 5.21 19.29 -21.49
CA ALA A 316 4.95 18.70 -22.81
C ALA A 316 5.41 17.25 -22.88
N ALA A 317 6.58 16.92 -22.32
CA ALA A 317 7.06 15.54 -22.22
C ALA A 317 6.13 14.67 -21.38
N TYR A 318 5.59 15.23 -20.29
CA TYR A 318 4.61 14.58 -19.45
C TYR A 318 3.29 14.32 -20.16
N GLU A 319 2.76 15.27 -20.94
CA GLU A 319 1.54 15.08 -21.72
C GLU A 319 1.69 13.95 -22.76
N TYR A 320 2.85 13.86 -23.44
CA TYR A 320 3.16 12.74 -24.32
C TYR A 320 3.21 11.41 -23.56
N TYR A 321 3.85 11.38 -22.40
CA TYR A 321 3.89 10.19 -21.55
C TYR A 321 2.48 9.70 -21.17
N LEU A 322 1.59 10.60 -20.75
CA LEU A 322 0.21 10.26 -20.40
C LEU A 322 -0.57 9.68 -21.58
N ARG A 323 -0.42 10.28 -22.78
CA ARG A 323 -1.02 9.73 -24.01
C ARG A 323 -0.47 8.34 -24.34
N GLY A 324 0.82 8.11 -24.11
CA GLY A 324 1.43 6.79 -24.25
C GLY A 324 0.82 5.76 -23.29
N LEU A 325 0.53 6.13 -22.05
CA LEU A 325 -0.15 5.24 -21.09
C LEU A 325 -1.56 4.86 -21.53
N VAL A 326 -2.32 5.81 -22.08
CA VAL A 326 -3.66 5.55 -22.63
C VAL A 326 -3.58 4.47 -23.72
N HIS A 327 -2.67 4.63 -24.67
CA HIS A 327 -2.45 3.64 -25.72
C HIS A 327 -1.95 2.30 -25.17
N LEU A 328 -0.97 2.29 -24.26
CA LEU A 328 -0.44 1.04 -23.69
C LEU A 328 -1.51 0.21 -22.94
N ARG A 329 -2.56 0.86 -22.44
CA ARG A 329 -3.70 0.23 -21.75
C ARG A 329 -4.82 -0.18 -22.72
N GLY A 330 -4.80 0.33 -23.94
CA GLY A 330 -5.77 0.03 -24.97
C GLY A 330 -5.59 -1.36 -25.57
N TYR A 331 -6.61 -1.81 -26.30
CA TYR A 331 -6.65 -3.13 -26.94
C TYR A 331 -6.78 -3.03 -28.47
N GLU A 332 -6.66 -1.83 -29.04
CA GLU A 332 -6.68 -1.66 -30.50
C GLU A 332 -5.39 -2.24 -31.11
N PRO A 333 -5.43 -2.76 -32.36
CA PRO A 333 -4.28 -3.44 -32.96
C PRO A 333 -2.97 -2.63 -32.98
N ASP A 334 -3.07 -1.31 -33.15
CA ASP A 334 -1.91 -0.42 -33.28
C ASP A 334 -1.59 0.34 -31.98
N ASP A 335 -2.30 0.07 -30.88
CA ASP A 335 -2.15 0.83 -29.65
C ASP A 335 -0.72 0.77 -29.08
N ASN A 336 -0.10 -0.42 -29.07
CA ASN A 336 1.28 -0.55 -28.58
C ASN A 336 2.29 0.22 -29.45
N VAL A 337 2.04 0.34 -30.76
CA VAL A 337 2.90 1.12 -31.67
C VAL A 337 2.75 2.61 -31.39
N LYS A 338 1.51 3.10 -31.25
CA LYS A 338 1.24 4.49 -30.85
C LYS A 338 1.82 4.82 -29.47
N ALA A 339 1.77 3.87 -28.54
CA ALA A 339 2.39 4.02 -27.23
C ALA A 339 3.91 4.23 -27.36
N VAL A 340 4.60 3.46 -28.21
CA VAL A 340 6.03 3.67 -28.50
C VAL A 340 6.29 5.09 -29.02
N GLU A 341 5.53 5.56 -30.02
CA GLU A 341 5.70 6.91 -30.58
C GLU A 341 5.54 8.00 -29.52
N MET A 342 4.52 7.89 -28.67
CA MET A 342 4.27 8.84 -27.60
C MET A 342 5.39 8.82 -26.54
N PHE A 343 5.88 7.65 -26.13
CA PHE A 343 6.97 7.57 -25.15
C PHE A 343 8.31 8.03 -25.73
N GLU A 344 8.57 7.83 -27.02
CA GLU A 344 9.75 8.40 -27.71
C GLU A 344 9.70 9.92 -27.72
N ALA A 345 8.53 10.52 -28.00
CA ALA A 345 8.33 11.96 -27.91
C ALA A 345 8.53 12.48 -26.47
N ALA A 346 8.06 11.75 -25.46
CA ALA A 346 8.29 12.08 -24.05
C ALA A 346 9.79 12.06 -23.70
N VAL A 347 10.52 11.03 -24.10
CA VAL A 347 11.98 10.91 -23.88
C VAL A 347 12.75 12.00 -24.62
N ALA A 348 12.34 12.36 -25.84
CA ALA A 348 12.95 13.44 -26.60
C ALA A 348 12.73 14.81 -25.93
N GLY A 349 11.56 15.02 -25.32
CA GLY A 349 11.24 16.24 -24.57
C GLY A 349 11.88 16.32 -23.18
N ASP A 350 12.16 15.19 -22.55
CA ASP A 350 12.86 15.08 -21.27
C ASP A 350 13.66 13.76 -21.18
N GLY A 351 14.95 13.82 -21.52
CA GLY A 351 15.85 12.68 -21.46
C GLY A 351 16.11 12.16 -20.04
N GLY A 352 15.75 12.93 -19.00
CA GLY A 352 15.84 12.51 -17.60
C GLY A 352 14.59 11.75 -17.11
N PHE A 353 13.55 11.65 -17.93
CA PHE A 353 12.25 11.13 -17.51
C PHE A 353 12.27 9.59 -17.38
N ALA A 354 12.58 9.10 -16.18
CA ALA A 354 12.76 7.68 -15.90
C ALA A 354 11.55 6.81 -16.30
N LEU A 355 10.31 7.19 -15.95
CA LEU A 355 9.14 6.39 -16.31
C LEU A 355 8.84 6.37 -17.81
N ALA A 356 9.18 7.42 -18.56
CA ALA A 356 9.03 7.41 -20.02
C ALA A 356 9.96 6.35 -20.64
N HIS A 357 11.21 6.26 -20.16
CA HIS A 357 12.13 5.19 -20.58
C HIS A 357 11.63 3.80 -20.19
N ALA A 358 11.13 3.63 -18.96
CA ALA A 358 10.59 2.35 -18.50
C ALA A 358 9.38 1.91 -19.36
N HIS A 359 8.41 2.80 -19.58
CA HIS A 359 7.23 2.45 -20.37
C HIS A 359 7.52 2.34 -21.87
N LEU A 360 8.51 3.04 -22.41
CA LEU A 360 9.02 2.79 -23.76
C LEU A 360 9.58 1.36 -23.88
N ALA A 361 10.33 0.89 -22.89
CA ALA A 361 10.82 -0.49 -22.86
C ALA A 361 9.65 -1.49 -22.87
N LEU A 362 8.65 -1.26 -22.02
CA LEU A 362 7.46 -2.12 -21.97
C LEU A 362 6.67 -2.09 -23.28
N ALA A 363 6.47 -0.93 -23.89
CA ALA A 363 5.74 -0.79 -25.14
C ALA A 363 6.46 -1.51 -26.29
N ARG A 364 7.79 -1.40 -26.38
CA ARG A 364 8.59 -2.14 -27.38
C ARG A 364 8.51 -3.67 -27.17
N ILE A 365 8.56 -4.12 -25.92
CA ILE A 365 8.35 -5.54 -25.57
C ILE A 365 6.93 -5.98 -25.95
N ALA A 366 5.92 -5.14 -25.70
CA ALA A 366 4.52 -5.42 -26.03
C ALA A 366 4.30 -5.56 -27.55
N VAL A 367 4.87 -4.65 -28.36
CA VAL A 367 4.90 -4.75 -29.83
C VAL A 367 5.54 -6.08 -30.28
N GLY A 368 6.59 -6.52 -29.59
CA GLY A 368 7.24 -7.81 -29.84
C GLY A 368 6.39 -9.03 -29.47
N GLY A 369 5.31 -8.89 -28.70
CA GLY A 369 4.49 -10.01 -28.23
C GLY A 369 4.78 -10.45 -26.79
N TYR A 370 5.23 -9.53 -25.93
CA TYR A 370 5.47 -9.76 -24.51
C TYR A 370 6.46 -10.90 -24.26
N ALA A 371 6.04 -11.98 -23.59
CA ALA A 371 6.85 -13.16 -23.32
C ALA A 371 7.31 -13.90 -24.58
N ASN A 372 6.65 -13.67 -25.71
CA ASN A 372 7.01 -14.25 -27.01
C ASN A 372 7.83 -13.28 -27.89
N ALA A 373 8.23 -12.12 -27.35
CA ALA A 373 9.08 -11.18 -28.07
C ALA A 373 10.43 -11.81 -28.43
N PRO A 374 11.01 -11.45 -29.59
CA PRO A 374 12.35 -11.90 -29.95
C PRO A 374 13.36 -11.57 -28.85
N GLU A 375 14.30 -12.47 -28.59
CA GLU A 375 15.27 -12.30 -27.51
C GLU A 375 16.05 -10.98 -27.62
N ALA A 376 16.37 -10.54 -28.84
CA ALA A 376 17.00 -9.23 -29.07
C ALA A 376 16.14 -8.06 -28.55
N VAL A 377 14.82 -8.09 -28.81
CA VAL A 377 13.88 -7.08 -28.32
C VAL A 377 13.78 -7.10 -26.79
N LEU A 378 13.80 -8.29 -26.17
CA LEU A 378 13.81 -8.41 -24.71
C LEU A 378 15.09 -7.84 -24.10
N ARG A 379 16.26 -8.12 -24.69
CA ARG A 379 17.55 -7.58 -24.22
C ARG A 379 17.62 -6.06 -24.37
N ASP A 380 17.13 -5.52 -25.49
CA ASP A 380 17.03 -4.07 -25.69
C ASP A 380 16.07 -3.42 -24.69
N GLY A 381 14.93 -4.07 -24.41
CA GLY A 381 13.99 -3.66 -23.38
C GLY A 381 14.61 -3.65 -21.98
N ILE A 382 15.39 -4.68 -21.61
CA ILE A 382 16.15 -4.72 -20.36
C ILE A 382 17.16 -3.57 -20.28
N ALA A 383 17.90 -3.29 -21.36
CA ALA A 383 18.86 -2.19 -21.39
C ALA A 383 18.18 -0.84 -21.15
N LEU A 384 17.03 -0.62 -21.78
CA LEU A 384 16.24 0.61 -21.64
C LEU A 384 15.60 0.75 -20.25
N ALA A 385 15.01 -0.32 -19.72
CA ALA A 385 14.44 -0.32 -18.37
C ALA A 385 15.53 -0.17 -17.28
N ARG A 386 16.73 -0.71 -17.50
CA ARG A 386 17.88 -0.50 -16.62
C ARG A 386 18.37 0.96 -16.69
N HIS A 387 18.31 1.59 -17.86
CA HIS A 387 18.61 3.01 -17.97
C HIS A 387 17.59 3.85 -17.18
N ALA A 388 16.31 3.52 -17.25
CA ALA A 388 15.27 4.16 -16.43
C ALA A 388 15.58 4.11 -14.92
N VAL A 389 15.97 2.93 -14.41
CA VAL A 389 16.38 2.77 -12.99
C VAL A 389 17.61 3.62 -12.65
N LYS A 390 18.58 3.77 -13.57
CA LYS A 390 19.73 4.65 -13.34
C LYS A 390 19.37 6.13 -13.30
N LEU A 391 18.31 6.53 -14.00
CA LEU A 391 17.82 7.92 -14.00
C LEU A 391 17.11 8.26 -12.67
N ASP A 392 16.41 7.29 -12.07
CA ASP A 392 15.78 7.41 -10.76
C ASP A 392 15.70 6.03 -10.05
N GLU A 393 16.62 5.79 -9.11
CA GLU A 393 16.68 4.54 -8.33
C GLU A 393 15.52 4.41 -7.33
N GLY A 394 14.82 5.50 -7.03
CA GLY A 394 13.63 5.51 -6.17
C GLY A 394 12.34 5.19 -6.94
N GLU A 395 12.39 5.06 -8.26
CA GLU A 395 11.20 4.90 -9.08
C GLU A 395 10.74 3.43 -9.15
N ALA A 396 9.78 3.08 -8.29
CA ALA A 396 9.21 1.74 -8.19
C ALA A 396 8.69 1.19 -9.54
N GLY A 397 8.08 2.04 -10.37
CA GLY A 397 7.57 1.64 -11.69
C GLY A 397 8.67 1.21 -12.66
N ALA A 398 9.86 1.83 -12.58
CA ALA A 398 11.01 1.46 -13.40
C ALA A 398 11.55 0.07 -13.00
N HIS A 399 11.69 -0.18 -11.70
CA HIS A 399 12.03 -1.50 -11.16
C HIS A 399 11.01 -2.58 -11.55
N ARG A 400 9.71 -2.25 -11.48
CA ARG A 400 8.64 -3.18 -11.89
C ARG A 400 8.75 -3.58 -13.37
N VAL A 401 8.97 -2.62 -14.27
CA VAL A 401 9.14 -2.93 -15.70
C VAL A 401 10.43 -3.71 -15.96
N LEU A 402 11.53 -3.37 -15.29
CA LEU A 402 12.79 -4.11 -15.41
C LEU A 402 12.62 -5.57 -14.94
N GLY A 403 11.91 -5.80 -13.83
CA GLY A 403 11.56 -7.13 -13.34
C GLY A 403 10.73 -7.93 -14.34
N LEU A 404 9.78 -7.27 -15.01
CA LEU A 404 8.96 -7.91 -16.05
C LEU A 404 9.78 -8.28 -17.29
N ALA A 405 10.71 -7.41 -17.72
CA ALA A 405 11.59 -7.69 -18.85
C ALA A 405 12.53 -8.88 -18.55
N HIS A 406 13.09 -8.96 -17.34
CA HIS A 406 13.86 -10.13 -16.89
C HIS A 406 13.00 -11.40 -16.83
N LEU A 407 11.74 -11.30 -16.36
CA LEU A 407 10.81 -12.44 -16.35
C LEU A 407 10.58 -13.01 -17.76
N TYR A 408 10.37 -12.16 -18.76
CA TYR A 408 10.16 -12.61 -20.14
C TYR A 408 11.40 -13.25 -20.76
N LEU A 409 12.61 -12.86 -20.32
CA LEU A 409 13.85 -13.54 -20.66
C LEU A 409 14.11 -14.81 -19.82
N LYS A 410 13.19 -15.17 -18.91
CA LYS A 410 13.32 -16.28 -17.94
C LYS A 410 14.51 -16.12 -16.99
N ASP A 411 14.96 -14.89 -16.76
CA ASP A 411 15.96 -14.54 -15.76
C ASP A 411 15.26 -14.31 -14.41
N PHE A 412 14.86 -15.41 -13.78
CA PHE A 412 14.00 -15.40 -12.59
C PHE A 412 14.64 -14.71 -11.37
N ASP A 413 15.96 -14.85 -11.20
CA ASP A 413 16.67 -14.26 -10.05
C ASP A 413 16.73 -12.73 -10.15
N ASN A 414 17.10 -12.18 -11.30
CA ASN A 414 17.05 -10.74 -11.49
C ASN A 414 15.60 -10.23 -11.45
N SER A 415 14.65 -10.96 -12.03
CA SER A 415 13.23 -10.60 -11.97
C SER A 415 12.73 -10.47 -10.52
N GLU A 416 13.04 -11.44 -9.66
CA GLU A 416 12.63 -11.41 -8.26
C GLU A 416 13.25 -10.25 -7.50
N ARG A 417 14.55 -10.00 -7.71
CA ARG A 417 15.25 -8.88 -7.09
C ARG A 417 14.56 -7.55 -7.40
N GLU A 418 14.27 -7.30 -8.68
CA GLU A 418 13.67 -6.04 -9.12
C GLU A 418 12.22 -5.88 -8.64
N PHE A 419 11.40 -6.95 -8.68
CA PHE A 419 10.03 -6.87 -8.14
C PHE A 419 10.00 -6.67 -6.62
N ARG A 420 10.90 -7.31 -5.87
CA ARG A 420 11.01 -7.07 -4.41
C ARG A 420 11.47 -5.64 -4.10
N LEU A 421 12.35 -5.05 -4.91
CA LEU A 421 12.72 -3.64 -4.78
C LEU A 421 11.54 -2.72 -5.10
N ALA A 422 10.79 -2.97 -6.19
CA ALA A 422 9.59 -2.22 -6.52
C ALA A 422 8.57 -2.24 -5.36
N TYR A 423 8.33 -3.42 -4.77
CA TYR A 423 7.47 -3.56 -3.60
C TYR A 423 8.01 -2.82 -2.36
N LYS A 424 9.33 -2.85 -2.13
CA LYS A 424 9.95 -2.14 -1.00
C LYS A 424 9.77 -0.63 -1.11
N LEU A 425 9.89 -0.09 -2.33
CA LEU A 425 9.75 1.33 -2.68
C LEU A 425 8.28 1.78 -2.67
N ASN A 426 7.36 0.94 -3.13
CA ASN A 426 5.93 1.23 -3.15
C ASN A 426 5.12 0.01 -2.69
N SER A 427 4.86 -0.07 -1.39
CA SER A 427 4.19 -1.22 -0.78
C SER A 427 2.70 -1.33 -1.12
N SER A 428 2.08 -0.26 -1.62
CA SER A 428 0.67 -0.26 -2.04
C SER A 428 0.49 -0.31 -3.56
N ASP A 429 1.55 -0.54 -4.34
CA ASP A 429 1.41 -0.82 -5.77
C ASP A 429 0.82 -2.22 -5.98
N ALA A 430 -0.48 -2.25 -6.25
CA ALA A 430 -1.22 -3.47 -6.54
C ALA A 430 -0.63 -4.24 -7.75
N HIS A 431 -0.11 -3.55 -8.77
CA HIS A 431 0.47 -4.20 -9.95
C HIS A 431 1.77 -4.90 -9.57
N ALA A 432 2.63 -4.27 -8.78
CA ALA A 432 3.87 -4.86 -8.30
C ALA A 432 3.61 -6.11 -7.45
N LEU A 433 2.61 -6.07 -6.55
CA LEU A 433 2.20 -7.21 -5.72
C LEU A 433 1.77 -8.42 -6.55
N VAL A 434 0.84 -8.23 -7.50
CA VAL A 434 0.35 -9.31 -8.35
C VAL A 434 1.43 -9.83 -9.29
N GLN A 435 2.31 -8.97 -9.81
CA GLN A 435 3.42 -9.39 -10.65
C GLN A 435 4.47 -10.20 -9.87
N LEU A 436 4.80 -9.78 -8.64
CA LEU A 436 5.69 -10.54 -7.74
C LEU A 436 5.07 -11.90 -7.38
N GLY A 437 3.80 -11.94 -6.98
CA GLY A 437 3.09 -13.19 -6.73
C GLY A 437 3.04 -14.08 -7.97
N GLY A 438 2.79 -13.50 -9.14
CA GLY A 438 2.84 -14.20 -10.41
C GLY A 438 4.21 -14.76 -10.76
N LEU A 439 5.30 -14.06 -10.43
CA LEU A 439 6.67 -14.57 -10.56
C LEU A 439 6.90 -15.75 -9.59
N LEU A 440 6.57 -15.58 -8.32
CA LEU A 440 6.78 -16.62 -7.30
C LEU A 440 6.01 -17.91 -7.64
N ALA A 441 4.78 -17.79 -8.15
CA ALA A 441 4.02 -18.92 -8.66
C ALA A 441 4.76 -19.65 -9.80
N ARG A 442 5.43 -18.92 -10.71
CA ARG A 442 6.26 -19.49 -11.79
C ARG A 442 7.56 -20.10 -11.31
N ARG A 443 7.99 -19.79 -10.09
CA ARG A 443 9.11 -20.42 -9.36
C ARG A 443 8.65 -21.54 -8.42
N ASN A 444 7.41 -22.01 -8.58
CA ASN A 444 6.77 -23.03 -7.75
C ASN A 444 6.63 -22.66 -6.25
N ARG A 445 6.69 -21.36 -5.90
CA ARG A 445 6.55 -20.83 -4.53
C ARG A 445 5.13 -20.33 -4.28
N VAL A 446 4.17 -21.23 -4.42
CA VAL A 446 2.73 -20.90 -4.41
C VAL A 446 2.27 -20.31 -3.06
N GLU A 447 2.76 -20.85 -1.94
CA GLU A 447 2.38 -20.40 -0.60
C GLU A 447 2.81 -18.96 -0.30
N GLU A 448 3.95 -18.52 -0.85
CA GLU A 448 4.37 -17.11 -0.77
C GLU A 448 3.63 -16.22 -1.77
N ALA A 449 3.22 -16.79 -2.91
CA ALA A 449 2.58 -16.05 -3.99
C ALA A 449 1.14 -15.65 -3.68
N LEU A 450 0.36 -16.55 -3.07
CA LEU A 450 -1.08 -16.36 -2.90
C LEU A 450 -1.43 -15.10 -2.07
N PRO A 451 -0.82 -14.87 -0.89
CA PRO A 451 -1.12 -13.69 -0.09
C PRO A 451 -0.81 -12.37 -0.82
N LEU A 452 0.22 -12.36 -1.67
CA LEU A 452 0.58 -11.17 -2.45
C LEU A 452 -0.46 -10.87 -3.55
N VAL A 453 -0.95 -11.91 -4.24
CA VAL A 453 -1.98 -11.74 -5.26
C VAL A 453 -3.30 -11.31 -4.63
N GLU A 454 -3.69 -11.92 -3.51
CA GLU A 454 -4.89 -11.55 -2.75
C GLU A 454 -4.83 -10.10 -2.26
N GLU A 455 -3.69 -9.68 -1.70
CA GLU A 455 -3.49 -8.30 -1.26
C GLU A 455 -3.54 -7.32 -2.44
N GLY A 456 -2.90 -7.66 -3.57
CA GLY A 456 -2.97 -6.85 -4.78
C GLY A 456 -4.39 -6.71 -5.32
N MET A 457 -5.22 -7.75 -5.23
CA MET A 457 -6.64 -7.71 -5.59
C MET A 457 -7.48 -6.95 -4.55
N ARG A 458 -7.12 -6.99 -3.27
CA ARG A 458 -7.77 -6.20 -2.21
C ARG A 458 -7.53 -4.71 -2.40
N LEU A 459 -6.31 -4.31 -2.76
CA LEU A 459 -5.95 -2.93 -3.10
C LEU A 459 -6.53 -2.48 -4.45
N ASN A 460 -6.97 -3.42 -5.29
CA ASN A 460 -7.57 -3.15 -6.58
C ASN A 460 -8.86 -3.97 -6.79
N PRO A 461 -9.97 -3.64 -6.09
CA PRO A 461 -11.23 -4.40 -6.15
C PRO A 461 -11.85 -4.57 -7.55
N TYR A 462 -11.53 -3.66 -8.47
CA TYR A 462 -11.88 -3.72 -9.89
C TYR A 462 -10.60 -3.75 -10.73
N PRO A 463 -9.88 -4.88 -10.73
CA PRO A 463 -8.58 -4.98 -11.36
C PRO A 463 -8.69 -5.14 -12.87
N PRO A 464 -7.64 -4.81 -13.63
CA PRO A 464 -7.57 -5.18 -15.04
C PRO A 464 -7.58 -6.71 -15.20
N HIS A 465 -8.18 -7.21 -16.28
CA HIS A 465 -8.44 -8.65 -16.47
C HIS A 465 -7.20 -9.55 -16.36
N TRP A 466 -6.00 -9.03 -16.62
CA TRP A 466 -4.76 -9.81 -16.50
C TRP A 466 -4.47 -10.29 -15.07
N TYR A 467 -5.03 -9.65 -14.03
CA TYR A 467 -4.95 -10.12 -12.65
C TYR A 467 -5.55 -11.52 -12.51
N HIS A 468 -6.71 -11.73 -13.13
CA HIS A 468 -7.37 -13.02 -13.10
C HIS A 468 -6.58 -14.09 -13.86
N ALA A 469 -5.79 -13.71 -14.87
CA ALA A 469 -4.87 -14.63 -15.53
C ALA A 469 -3.74 -15.08 -14.58
N VAL A 470 -3.19 -14.16 -13.79
CA VAL A 470 -2.17 -14.48 -12.78
C VAL A 470 -2.76 -15.36 -11.68
N LEU A 471 -3.91 -14.99 -11.13
CA LEU A 471 -4.60 -15.78 -10.10
C LEU A 471 -4.94 -17.18 -10.61
N GLY A 472 -5.50 -17.30 -11.83
CA GLY A 472 -5.82 -18.59 -12.43
C GLY A 472 -4.60 -19.50 -12.57
N ASN A 473 -3.47 -18.97 -13.02
CA ASN A 473 -2.22 -19.73 -13.12
C ASN A 473 -1.69 -20.16 -11.74
N LEU A 474 -1.74 -19.27 -10.75
CA LEU A 474 -1.32 -19.56 -9.39
C LEU A 474 -2.17 -20.69 -8.79
N LEU A 475 -3.49 -20.59 -8.88
CA LEU A 475 -4.43 -21.59 -8.37
C LEU A 475 -4.26 -22.94 -9.08
N TYR A 476 -3.93 -22.94 -10.38
CA TYR A 476 -3.58 -24.18 -11.09
C TYR A 476 -2.36 -24.86 -10.47
N PHE A 477 -1.30 -24.11 -10.15
CA PHE A 477 -0.13 -24.67 -9.49
C PHE A 477 -0.44 -25.13 -8.06
N LYS A 478 -1.30 -24.41 -7.33
CA LYS A 478 -1.83 -24.81 -6.02
C LYS A 478 -2.62 -26.13 -6.07
N GLY A 479 -3.22 -26.45 -7.22
CA GLY A 479 -4.09 -27.62 -7.40
C GLY A 479 -5.58 -27.31 -7.27
N ASP A 480 -5.96 -26.04 -7.11
CA ASP A 480 -7.35 -25.58 -6.99
C ASP A 480 -7.96 -25.37 -8.39
N TYR A 481 -8.06 -26.43 -9.18
CA TYR A 481 -8.38 -26.35 -10.62
C TYR A 481 -9.73 -25.71 -10.94
N GLU A 482 -10.75 -25.89 -10.10
CA GLU A 482 -12.06 -25.25 -10.28
C GLU A 482 -12.00 -23.73 -10.10
N GLN A 483 -11.29 -23.26 -9.07
CA GLN A 483 -11.11 -21.83 -8.84
C GLN A 483 -10.17 -21.21 -9.90
N ALA A 484 -9.15 -21.96 -10.32
CA ALA A 484 -8.29 -21.57 -11.43
C ALA A 484 -9.11 -21.32 -12.71
N LEU A 485 -10.00 -22.27 -13.06
CA LEU A 485 -10.91 -22.14 -14.20
C LEU A 485 -11.86 -20.93 -14.05
N ALA A 486 -12.42 -20.72 -12.85
CA ALA A 486 -13.30 -19.59 -12.58
C ALA A 486 -12.59 -18.23 -12.76
N ALA A 487 -11.34 -18.12 -12.31
CA ALA A 487 -10.52 -16.94 -12.53
C ALA A 487 -10.21 -16.73 -14.03
N LEU A 488 -9.76 -17.76 -14.75
CA LEU A 488 -9.46 -17.65 -16.19
C LEU A 488 -10.68 -17.26 -17.03
N LYS A 489 -11.90 -17.64 -16.61
CA LYS A 489 -13.15 -17.24 -17.27
C LYS A 489 -13.50 -15.75 -17.12
N GLN A 490 -12.84 -15.01 -16.22
CA GLN A 490 -13.01 -13.56 -16.10
C GLN A 490 -12.32 -12.78 -17.22
N LEU A 491 -11.53 -13.44 -18.08
CA LEU A 491 -10.93 -12.80 -19.24
C LEU A 491 -11.96 -12.70 -20.37
N PRO A 492 -12.21 -11.50 -20.94
CA PRO A 492 -13.26 -11.30 -21.93
C PRO A 492 -12.98 -12.05 -23.25
N ASN A 493 -11.71 -12.14 -23.65
CA ASN A 493 -11.27 -12.80 -24.88
C ASN A 493 -10.08 -13.73 -24.60
N PRO A 494 -10.30 -14.94 -24.06
CA PRO A 494 -9.23 -15.87 -23.76
C PRO A 494 -8.63 -16.42 -25.07
N GLY A 495 -7.50 -15.85 -25.50
CA GLY A 495 -6.75 -16.36 -26.66
C GLY A 495 -6.29 -17.81 -26.50
N LYS A 496 -5.71 -18.39 -27.56
CA LYS A 496 -5.37 -19.83 -27.62
C LYS A 496 -4.69 -20.38 -26.35
N TYR A 497 -3.67 -19.69 -25.84
CA TYR A 497 -2.93 -20.16 -24.66
C TYR A 497 -3.74 -20.10 -23.36
N THR A 498 -4.60 -19.10 -23.19
CA THR A 498 -5.49 -19.03 -22.01
C THR A 498 -6.53 -20.15 -22.08
N SER A 499 -7.10 -20.36 -23.27
CA SER A 499 -8.03 -21.47 -23.50
C SER A 499 -7.37 -22.84 -23.25
N THR A 500 -6.11 -23.04 -23.64
CA THR A 500 -5.35 -24.26 -23.31
C THR A 500 -5.17 -24.45 -21.80
N ARG A 501 -4.91 -23.39 -21.03
CA ARG A 501 -4.87 -23.48 -19.56
C ARG A 501 -6.22 -23.87 -18.96
N MET A 502 -7.32 -23.36 -19.52
CA MET A 502 -8.66 -23.75 -19.09
C MET A 502 -8.97 -25.23 -19.39
N ILE A 503 -8.50 -25.76 -20.53
CA ILE A 503 -8.57 -27.19 -20.85
C ILE A 503 -7.82 -28.02 -19.80
N ALA A 504 -6.59 -27.61 -19.45
CA ALA A 504 -5.82 -28.27 -18.40
C ALA A 504 -6.55 -28.24 -17.05
N CYS A 505 -7.14 -27.10 -16.67
CA CYS A 505 -7.95 -27.00 -15.44
C CYS A 505 -9.12 -27.98 -15.45
N LEU A 506 -9.90 -28.02 -16.54
CA LEU A 506 -11.05 -28.91 -16.69
C LEU A 506 -10.64 -30.39 -16.60
N SER A 507 -9.56 -30.76 -17.27
CA SER A 507 -9.04 -32.13 -17.26
C SER A 507 -8.59 -32.55 -15.86
N MET A 508 -7.80 -31.71 -15.20
CA MET A 508 -7.28 -31.97 -13.85
C MET A 508 -8.38 -31.95 -12.78
N ALA A 509 -9.49 -31.25 -13.01
CA ALA A 509 -10.71 -31.29 -12.19
C ALA A 509 -11.60 -32.54 -12.44
N GLY A 510 -11.21 -33.44 -13.36
CA GLY A 510 -11.98 -34.63 -13.72
C GLY A 510 -13.15 -34.37 -14.69
N ARG A 511 -13.23 -33.16 -15.29
CA ARG A 511 -14.28 -32.75 -16.24
C ARG A 511 -13.88 -33.04 -17.69
N SER A 512 -13.48 -34.29 -17.96
CA SER A 512 -12.87 -34.68 -19.24
C SER A 512 -13.74 -34.41 -20.47
N ARG A 513 -15.08 -34.53 -20.36
CA ARG A 513 -16.00 -34.22 -21.47
C ARG A 513 -15.97 -32.74 -21.85
N GLU A 514 -15.94 -31.86 -20.87
CA GLU A 514 -15.86 -30.41 -21.10
C GLU A 514 -14.48 -29.99 -21.59
N ALA A 515 -13.42 -30.61 -21.05
CA ALA A 515 -12.05 -30.42 -21.54
C ALA A 515 -11.95 -30.79 -23.04
N ALA A 516 -12.49 -31.94 -23.44
CA ALA A 516 -12.49 -32.38 -24.84
C ALA A 516 -13.34 -31.48 -25.75
N ALA A 517 -14.48 -31.00 -25.27
CA ALA A 517 -15.32 -30.06 -26.02
C ALA A 517 -14.61 -28.72 -26.26
N LEU A 518 -13.97 -28.17 -25.23
CA LEU A 518 -13.19 -26.94 -25.36
C LEU A 518 -11.95 -27.14 -26.24
N ALA A 519 -11.23 -28.27 -26.09
CA ALA A 519 -10.10 -28.62 -26.95
C ALA A 519 -10.48 -28.71 -28.42
N LYS A 520 -11.65 -29.29 -28.74
CA LYS A 520 -12.18 -29.32 -30.10
C LYS A 520 -12.39 -27.90 -30.64
N SER A 521 -13.05 -27.02 -29.88
CA SER A 521 -13.31 -25.63 -30.30
C SER A 521 -12.02 -24.83 -30.49
N VAL A 522 -11.03 -25.01 -29.61
CA VAL A 522 -9.72 -24.34 -29.76
C VAL A 522 -9.00 -24.81 -31.01
N ARG A 523 -9.02 -26.11 -31.32
CA ARG A 523 -8.39 -26.68 -32.53
C ARG A 523 -9.06 -26.21 -33.82
N GLU A 524 -10.37 -26.02 -33.82
CA GLU A 524 -11.10 -25.48 -34.97
C GLU A 524 -10.68 -24.04 -35.28
N ASN A 525 -10.39 -23.23 -34.26
CA ASN A 525 -9.93 -21.84 -34.41
C ASN A 525 -8.41 -21.69 -34.57
N HIS A 526 -7.64 -22.67 -34.08
CA HIS A 526 -6.18 -22.66 -34.06
C HIS A 526 -5.63 -24.05 -34.43
N PRO A 527 -5.66 -24.43 -35.72
CA PRO A 527 -5.29 -25.78 -36.16
C PRO A 527 -3.82 -26.13 -35.91
N ASP A 528 -2.93 -25.13 -35.85
CA ASP A 528 -1.49 -25.31 -35.62
C ASP A 528 -1.10 -25.43 -34.13
N LEU A 529 -2.07 -25.31 -33.21
CA LEU A 529 -1.81 -25.43 -31.77
C LEU A 529 -1.58 -26.89 -31.39
N THR A 530 -0.42 -27.17 -30.80
CA THR A 530 -0.08 -28.47 -30.19
C THR A 530 0.24 -28.30 -28.71
N ILE A 531 0.27 -29.42 -27.97
CA ILE A 531 0.73 -29.43 -26.57
C ILE A 531 2.17 -28.94 -26.51
N GLY A 532 3.06 -29.42 -27.39
CA GLY A 532 4.44 -28.96 -27.48
C GLY A 532 4.57 -27.46 -27.72
N GLU A 533 3.76 -26.88 -28.61
CA GLU A 533 3.75 -25.44 -28.88
C GLU A 533 3.29 -24.64 -27.66
N PHE A 534 2.24 -25.10 -26.97
CA PHE A 534 1.78 -24.51 -25.71
C PHE A 534 2.83 -24.59 -24.60
N LEU A 535 3.50 -25.73 -24.44
CA LEU A 535 4.55 -25.87 -23.42
C LEU A 535 5.77 -24.99 -23.73
N ALA A 536 6.08 -24.76 -25.01
CA ALA A 536 7.21 -23.93 -25.42
C ALA A 536 6.93 -22.42 -25.33
N ARG A 537 5.72 -21.97 -25.71
CA ARG A 537 5.37 -20.54 -25.90
C ARG A 537 4.19 -20.05 -25.08
N GLY A 538 3.34 -20.98 -24.65
CA GLY A 538 2.15 -20.71 -23.85
C GLY A 538 2.40 -20.64 -22.35
N ILE A 539 3.57 -21.05 -21.85
CA ILE A 539 3.92 -20.99 -20.43
C ILE A 539 5.31 -20.42 -20.20
N VAL A 540 5.47 -19.74 -19.07
CA VAL A 540 6.75 -19.24 -18.56
C VAL A 540 6.85 -19.74 -17.12
N VAL A 541 7.62 -20.80 -16.89
CA VAL A 541 7.81 -21.45 -15.59
C VAL A 541 9.28 -21.81 -15.41
N GLU A 542 9.76 -21.89 -14.18
CA GLU A 542 11.15 -22.17 -13.84
C GLU A 542 11.45 -23.68 -13.83
N THR A 543 10.51 -24.49 -13.38
CA THR A 543 10.77 -25.92 -13.14
C THR A 543 10.16 -26.84 -14.20
N ALA A 544 10.83 -27.97 -14.45
CA ALA A 544 10.32 -29.03 -15.31
C ALA A 544 9.05 -29.67 -14.74
N GLU A 545 8.92 -29.74 -13.43
CA GLU A 545 7.72 -30.23 -12.74
C GLU A 545 6.47 -29.43 -13.12
N GLN A 546 6.56 -28.10 -13.16
CA GLN A 546 5.45 -27.24 -13.56
C GLN A 546 5.07 -27.43 -15.02
N THR A 547 6.06 -27.64 -15.90
CA THR A 547 5.83 -27.96 -17.31
C THR A 547 5.11 -29.30 -17.45
N GLU A 548 5.55 -30.31 -16.71
CA GLU A 548 4.95 -31.65 -16.72
C GLU A 548 3.52 -31.64 -16.18
N LYS A 549 3.24 -30.86 -15.13
CA LYS A 549 1.88 -30.69 -14.59
C LYS A 549 0.91 -30.15 -15.65
N PHE A 550 1.35 -29.26 -16.54
CA PHE A 550 0.53 -28.83 -17.68
C PHE A 550 0.42 -29.93 -18.75
N ARG A 551 1.51 -30.63 -19.07
CA ARG A 551 1.47 -31.75 -20.03
C ARG A 551 0.43 -32.79 -19.60
N GLN A 552 0.46 -33.23 -18.33
CA GLN A 552 -0.49 -34.20 -17.77
C GLN A 552 -1.94 -33.74 -17.89
N GLY A 553 -2.22 -32.46 -17.61
CA GLY A 553 -3.56 -31.90 -17.76
C GLY A 553 -4.06 -31.82 -19.21
N LEU A 554 -3.17 -31.90 -20.20
CA LEU A 554 -3.53 -31.80 -21.62
C LEU A 554 -3.53 -33.15 -22.35
N LEU A 555 -2.79 -34.14 -21.87
CA LEU A 555 -2.82 -35.49 -22.43
C LEU A 555 -4.24 -36.08 -22.38
N GLY A 556 -4.64 -36.72 -23.48
CA GLY A 556 -5.98 -37.34 -23.60
C GLY A 556 -7.14 -36.36 -23.81
N THR A 557 -6.89 -35.05 -23.89
CA THR A 557 -7.94 -34.04 -24.17
C THR A 557 -8.31 -33.93 -25.65
N GLY A 558 -7.50 -34.52 -26.54
CA GLY A 558 -7.66 -34.47 -27.99
C GLY A 558 -6.90 -33.33 -28.67
N LEU A 559 -6.08 -32.57 -27.94
CA LEU A 559 -5.06 -31.70 -28.55
C LEU A 559 -3.92 -32.55 -29.16
N PRO A 560 -3.36 -32.16 -30.33
CA PRO A 560 -2.17 -32.81 -30.89
C PRO A 560 -0.96 -32.63 -29.97
N GLU A 561 -0.07 -33.62 -29.91
CA GLU A 561 1.15 -33.55 -29.08
C GLU A 561 2.19 -32.56 -29.59
#